data_AF-F9P711-F1
#
_entry.id   AF-F9P711-F1
#
_cell.length_a   1.000
_cell.length_b   1.000
_cell.length_c   1.000
_cell.angle_alpha   90.00
_cell.angle_beta   90.00
_cell.angle_gamma   90.00
#
_symmetry.space_group_name_H-M   'P 1'
#
loop_
_entity.id
_entity.type
_entity.pdbx_description
1 polymer ?
#
loop_
_entity_poly.entity_id
_entity_poly.type
_entity_poly.pdbx_seq_one_letter_code
_entity_poly.pdbx_strand_id
1 'polypeptide(L)'
;MATYLKNLSKNIKNVGTMKEPDMEAIAALKPDLIIASPRTAQYVKKFKEIAPTVLFKADNKDYWGSTKQNILSLASIFGEDGTKKLKAN
;
A
#
# COMPACT_ATOMS: atom_id res chain seq x y z
N MET A 1 5.44 -15.39 -3.45
CA MET A 1 5.45 -14.47 -2.29
C MET A 1 6.82 -14.56 -1.63
N ALA A 2 7.43 -13.46 -1.24
CA ALA A 2 8.74 -13.50 -0.58
C ALA A 2 8.63 -14.16 0.81
N THR A 3 9.68 -14.88 1.23
CA THR A 3 9.69 -15.65 2.49
C THR A 3 9.45 -14.78 3.72
N TYR A 4 9.92 -13.53 3.71
CA TYR A 4 9.72 -12.56 4.80
C TYR A 4 8.28 -12.06 4.96
N LEU A 5 7.38 -12.32 3.99
CA LEU A 5 5.96 -11.95 4.06
C LEU A 5 5.02 -13.15 4.29
N LYS A 6 5.57 -14.35 4.45
CA LYS A 6 4.78 -15.59 4.56
C LYS A 6 3.81 -15.59 5.75
N ASN A 7 4.11 -14.84 6.81
CA ASN A 7 3.25 -14.77 7.99
C ASN A 7 2.02 -13.86 7.79
N LEU A 8 2.10 -12.87 6.90
CA LEU A 8 0.98 -11.99 6.58
C LEU A 8 -0.14 -12.73 5.85
N SER A 9 0.19 -13.67 4.97
CA SER A 9 -0.80 -14.35 4.11
C SER A 9 -1.80 -15.25 4.85
N LYS A 10 -1.60 -15.55 6.14
CA LYS A 10 -2.52 -16.41 6.89
C LYS A 10 -3.87 -15.75 7.18
N ASN A 11 -3.91 -14.42 7.26
CA ASN A 11 -5.10 -13.67 7.68
C ASN A 11 -5.52 -12.58 6.66
N ILE A 12 -5.03 -12.65 5.43
CA ILE A 12 -5.31 -11.65 4.39
C ILE A 12 -6.20 -12.28 3.31
N LYS A 13 -7.30 -11.60 2.96
CA LYS A 13 -8.09 -11.97 1.78
C LYS A 13 -7.29 -11.68 0.52
N ASN A 14 -7.26 -12.65 -0.39
CA ASN A 14 -6.64 -12.45 -1.70
C ASN A 14 -7.48 -11.46 -2.51
N VAL A 15 -6.81 -10.46 -3.09
CA VAL A 15 -7.41 -9.39 -3.91
C VAL A 15 -6.79 -9.36 -5.32
N GLY A 16 -6.32 -10.51 -5.80
CA GLY A 16 -5.74 -10.68 -7.12
C GLY A 16 -4.21 -10.74 -7.10
N THR A 17 -3.58 -10.31 -8.19
CA THR A 17 -2.14 -10.40 -8.40
C THR A 17 -1.48 -9.01 -8.41
N MET A 18 -0.15 -8.99 -8.41
CA MET A 18 0.62 -7.73 -8.47
C MET A 18 0.40 -6.90 -9.74
N LYS A 19 -0.14 -7.52 -10.81
CA LYS A 19 -0.44 -6.86 -12.08
C LYS A 19 -1.94 -6.74 -12.33
N GLU A 20 -2.71 -7.70 -11.85
CA GLU A 20 -4.14 -7.83 -12.10
C GLU A 20 -4.88 -7.87 -10.77
N PRO A 21 -5.23 -6.70 -10.22
CA PRO A 21 -6.05 -6.60 -9.02
C PRO A 21 -7.48 -7.03 -9.31
N ASP A 22 -8.08 -7.74 -8.37
CA ASP A 22 -9.49 -8.14 -8.40
C ASP A 22 -10.34 -7.01 -7.80
N MET A 23 -10.96 -6.22 -8.67
CA MET A 23 -11.74 -5.05 -8.27
C MET A 23 -12.99 -5.42 -7.47
N GLU A 24 -13.61 -6.57 -7.75
CA GLU A 24 -14.80 -7.04 -7.04
C GLU A 24 -14.44 -7.47 -5.63
N ALA A 25 -13.36 -8.24 -5.48
CA ALA A 25 -12.85 -8.65 -4.17
C ALA A 25 -12.42 -7.43 -3.32
N ILE A 26 -11.81 -6.41 -3.95
CA ILE A 26 -11.43 -5.16 -3.25
C ILE A 26 -12.69 -4.40 -2.82
N ALA A 27 -13.69 -4.23 -3.69
CA ALA A 27 -14.92 -3.53 -3.34
C ALA A 27 -15.70 -4.24 -2.22
N ALA A 28 -15.74 -5.58 -2.26
CA ALA A 28 -16.41 -6.40 -1.23
C ALA A 28 -15.80 -6.25 0.17
N LEU A 29 -14.52 -5.86 0.26
CA LEU A 29 -13.84 -5.60 1.53
C LEU A 29 -14.21 -4.25 2.16
N LYS A 30 -14.83 -3.33 1.41
CA LYS A 30 -15.12 -1.95 1.84
C LYS A 30 -13.92 -1.28 2.52
N PRO A 31 -12.77 -1.18 1.82
CA PRO A 31 -11.56 -0.61 2.39
C PRO A 31 -11.77 0.87 2.73
N ASP A 32 -11.13 1.32 3.79
CA ASP A 32 -10.98 2.72 4.18
C ASP A 32 -9.79 3.40 3.47
N LEU A 33 -8.78 2.60 3.08
CA LEU A 33 -7.61 3.05 2.32
C LEU A 33 -7.11 1.96 1.36
N ILE A 34 -6.78 2.35 0.13
CA ILE A 34 -6.07 1.52 -0.85
C ILE A 34 -4.65 2.05 -1.05
N ILE A 35 -3.65 1.18 -0.87
CA ILE A 35 -2.25 1.49 -1.13
C ILE A 35 -1.83 0.84 -2.45
N ALA A 36 -1.71 1.64 -3.50
CA ALA A 36 -1.31 1.21 -4.83
C ALA A 36 0.22 1.28 -5.02
N SER A 37 0.71 0.48 -5.96
CA SER A 37 2.11 0.47 -6.40
C SER A 37 2.23 0.87 -7.87
N PRO A 38 3.43 1.18 -8.38
CA PRO A 38 3.61 1.51 -9.80
C PRO A 38 3.12 0.41 -10.75
N ARG A 39 3.09 -0.86 -10.31
CA ARG A 39 2.58 -1.99 -11.10
C ARG A 39 1.06 -1.97 -11.28
N THR A 40 0.35 -1.35 -10.34
CA THR A 40 -1.11 -1.20 -10.35
C THR A 40 -1.54 0.23 -10.68
N ALA A 41 -0.64 1.08 -11.16
CA ALA A 41 -0.89 2.50 -11.41
C ALA A 41 -2.05 2.73 -12.40
N GLN A 42 -2.20 1.86 -13.40
CA GLN A 42 -3.30 1.93 -14.38
C GLN A 42 -4.69 1.79 -13.74
N TYR A 43 -4.78 1.14 -12.58
CA TYR A 43 -6.04 0.90 -11.86
C TYR A 43 -6.36 1.99 -10.83
N VAL A 44 -5.47 2.96 -10.61
CA VAL A 44 -5.65 4.01 -9.57
C VAL A 44 -6.96 4.78 -9.75
N LYS A 45 -7.39 5.05 -10.98
CA LYS A 45 -8.69 5.69 -11.23
C LYS A 45 -9.84 4.84 -10.67
N LYS A 46 -9.83 3.53 -10.94
CA LYS A 46 -10.86 2.61 -10.46
C LYS A 46 -10.76 2.38 -8.94
N PHE A 47 -9.55 2.34 -8.38
CA PHE A 47 -9.40 2.24 -6.93
C PHE A 47 -9.99 3.44 -6.19
N LYS A 48 -9.84 4.64 -6.75
CA LYS A 48 -10.42 5.87 -6.19
C LYS A 48 -11.96 5.88 -6.17
N GLU A 49 -12.59 5.09 -7.04
CA GLU A 49 -14.05 4.89 -7.01
C GLU A 49 -14.49 4.02 -5.83
N ILE A 50 -13.60 3.17 -5.31
CA ILE A 50 -13.87 2.27 -4.17
C ILE A 50 -13.52 2.95 -2.85
N ALA A 51 -12.31 3.53 -2.76
CA ALA A 51 -11.80 4.12 -1.53
C ALA A 51 -10.68 5.14 -1.81
N PRO A 52 -10.37 6.03 -0.84
CA PRO A 52 -9.16 6.86 -0.90
C PRO A 52 -7.94 6.01 -1.27
N THR A 53 -7.23 6.43 -2.32
CA THR A 53 -6.12 5.64 -2.88
C THR A 53 -4.85 6.47 -2.92
N VAL A 54 -3.78 5.92 -2.36
CA VAL A 54 -2.42 6.49 -2.40
C VAL A 54 -1.54 5.62 -3.27
N LEU A 55 -0.83 6.23 -4.23
CA LEU A 55 0.16 5.56 -5.07
C LEU A 55 1.56 5.89 -4.56
N PHE A 56 2.24 4.93 -3.94
CA PHE A 56 3.63 5.12 -3.56
C PHE A 56 4.57 4.70 -4.70
N LYS A 57 5.47 5.61 -5.06
CA LYS A 57 6.51 5.39 -6.05
C LYS A 57 7.84 5.93 -5.49
N ALA A 58 8.91 5.17 -5.65
CA ALA A 58 10.26 5.68 -5.41
C ALA A 58 10.72 6.51 -6.62
N ASP A 59 11.34 7.65 -6.36
CA ASP A 59 12.01 8.45 -7.39
C ASP A 59 13.35 7.77 -7.76
N ASN A 60 13.67 7.72 -9.05
CA ASN A 60 14.94 7.13 -9.50
C ASN A 60 16.14 8.06 -9.24
N LYS A 61 15.93 9.38 -9.13
CA LYS A 61 16.98 10.37 -8.88
C LYS A 61 17.34 10.47 -7.40
N ASP A 62 16.35 10.32 -6.52
CA ASP A 62 16.53 10.28 -5.07
C ASP A 62 15.75 9.10 -4.48
N TYR A 63 16.28 7.91 -4.68
CA TYR A 63 15.64 6.66 -4.28
C TYR A 63 15.41 6.59 -2.77
N TRP A 64 16.44 6.89 -1.98
CA TRP A 64 16.34 6.79 -0.53
C TRP A 64 15.50 7.91 0.07
N GLY A 65 15.68 9.16 -0.36
CA GLY A 65 14.89 10.27 0.16
C GLY A 65 13.41 10.11 -0.15
N SER A 66 13.05 9.74 -1.39
CA SER A 66 11.66 9.45 -1.76
C SER A 66 11.08 8.24 -1.02
N THR A 67 11.86 7.17 -0.85
CA THR A 67 11.40 5.99 -0.09
C THR A 67 11.16 6.34 1.38
N LYS A 68 12.07 7.10 2.01
CA LYS A 68 11.92 7.55 3.38
C LYS A 68 10.68 8.44 3.55
N GLN A 69 10.43 9.36 2.62
CA GLN A 69 9.23 10.20 2.61
C GLN A 69 7.95 9.38 2.46
N ASN A 70 7.95 8.36 1.59
CA ASN A 70 6.80 7.46 1.43
C ASN A 70 6.49 6.69 2.73
N ILE A 71 7.53 6.16 3.39
CA ILE A 71 7.39 5.46 4.68
C ILE A 71 6.86 6.41 5.77
N LEU A 72 7.41 7.63 5.87
CA LEU A 72 6.96 8.63 6.83
C LEU A 72 5.52 9.09 6.59
N SER A 73 5.14 9.25 5.33
CA SER A 73 3.76 9.60 4.95
C SER A 73 2.80 8.50 5.36
N LEU A 74 3.16 7.24 5.09
CA LEU A 74 2.36 6.10 5.53
C LEU A 74 2.26 6.03 7.05
N ALA A 75 3.36 6.20 7.78
CA ALA A 75 3.37 6.19 9.23
C ALA A 75 2.46 7.29 9.83
N SER A 76 2.44 8.47 9.20
CA SER A 76 1.61 9.60 9.63
C SER A 76 0.11 9.34 9.46
N ILE A 77 -0.30 8.53 8.48
CA ILE A 77 -1.71 8.12 8.30
C ILE A 77 -2.22 7.33 9.50
N PHE A 78 -1.35 6.55 10.17
CA PHE A 78 -1.68 5.77 11.36
C PHE A 78 -1.43 6.54 12.68
N GLY A 79 -1.22 7.85 12.62
CA GLY A 79 -1.08 8.72 13.80
C GLY A 79 0.22 8.54 14.58
N GLU A 80 0.20 8.98 15.85
CA GLU A 80 1.39 8.97 16.73
C GLU A 80 1.95 7.55 16.94
N ASP A 81 1.10 6.52 16.95
CA ASP A 81 1.54 5.13 17.13
C ASP A 81 2.32 4.59 15.93
N GLY A 82 1.91 4.98 14.71
CA GLY A 82 2.65 4.65 13.49
C GLY A 82 4.03 5.30 13.46
N THR A 83 4.12 6.57 13.84
CA THR A 83 5.40 7.30 13.88
C THR A 83 6.33 6.86 15.02
N LYS A 84 5.78 6.47 16.19
CA LYS A 84 6.56 5.88 17.30
C LYS A 84 7.21 4.55 16.90
N LYS A 85 6.47 3.65 16.24
CA LYS A 85 7.00 2.36 15.77
C LYS A 85 8.10 2.51 14.70
N LEU A 86 8.02 3.55 13.87
CA LEU A 86 9.04 3.84 12.87
C LEU A 86 10.35 4.36 13.49
N LYS A 87 10.27 5.13 14.58
CA LYS A 87 11.44 5.68 15.30
C LYS A 87 12.08 4.69 16.30
N ALA A 88 11.42 3.57 16.57
CA ALA A 88 11.88 2.55 17.50
C ALA A 88 12.83 1.50 16.88
N ASN A 89 13.21 1.68 15.61
CA ASN A 89 14.23 0.89 14.88
C ASN A 89 15.26 1.83 14.25
#